data_AF-A0A3P8JFR5-F1
#
_entry.id   AF-A0A3P8JFR5-F1
#
_cell.length_a   1.000
_cell.length_b   1.000
_cell.length_c   1.000
_cell.angle_alpha   90.00
_cell.angle_beta   90.00
_cell.angle_gamma   90.00
#
_symmetry.space_group_name_H-M   'P 1'
#
loop_
_entity.id
_entity.type
_entity.pdbx_description
1 polymer ?
#
loop_
_entity_poly.entity_id
_entity_poly.type
_entity_poly.pdbx_seq_one_letter_code
_entity_poly.pdbx_strand_id
1 'polypeptide(L)'
;MTCLAAGIACCVNSLSGCQSVWIPTKRPRWRNSILIGRSKGVAAYNAKEALEWGTTGAGLRATGIGFDVRKWRPYSGYENFDFEIPTGGGISDCYTRVMLKVEELRQSLRILQQCLDNMPEGPFKADHPLTTPPPKERTLQHIETLITHFLQVSWGPVMPANESFQMVEATKGINSYY
;
A
#
# COMPACT_ATOMS: atom_id res chain seq x y z
N MET A 1 -27.01 6.08 1.19
CA MET A 1 -26.53 5.11 0.18
C MET A 1 -26.15 5.76 -1.16
N THR A 2 -26.84 6.81 -1.62
CA THR A 2 -26.52 7.51 -2.88
C THR A 2 -25.15 8.23 -2.90
N CYS A 3 -24.68 8.78 -1.77
CA CYS A 3 -23.37 9.45 -1.72
C CYS A 3 -22.17 8.49 -1.86
N LEU A 4 -22.27 7.24 -1.35
CA LEU A 4 -21.17 6.29 -1.43
C LEU A 4 -21.02 5.77 -2.87
N ALA A 5 -22.13 5.44 -3.53
CA ALA A 5 -22.16 5.04 -4.94
C ALA A 5 -21.67 6.16 -5.88
N ALA A 6 -22.04 7.41 -5.62
CA ALA A 6 -21.55 8.56 -6.37
C ALA A 6 -20.04 8.80 -6.15
N GLY A 7 -19.54 8.60 -4.92
CA GLY A 7 -18.11 8.67 -4.60
C GLY A 7 -17.30 7.58 -5.30
N ILE A 8 -17.79 6.34 -5.28
CA ILE A 8 -17.20 5.19 -5.98
C ILE A 8 -17.16 5.45 -7.49
N ALA A 9 -18.24 5.96 -8.09
CA ALA A 9 -18.28 6.30 -9.51
C ALA A 9 -17.28 7.42 -9.89
N CYS A 10 -17.09 8.43 -9.03
CA CYS A 10 -16.05 9.46 -9.21
C CYS A 10 -14.63 8.87 -9.15
N CYS A 11 -14.39 7.92 -8.23
CA CYS A 11 -13.14 7.18 -8.17
C CYS A 11 -12.90 6.37 -9.45
N VAL A 12 -13.89 5.65 -9.98
CA VAL A 12 -13.75 4.87 -11.23
C VAL A 12 -13.43 5.78 -12.43
N ASN A 13 -14.11 6.92 -12.56
CA ASN A 13 -13.87 7.88 -13.64
C ASN A 13 -12.50 8.57 -13.52
N SER A 14 -12.04 8.85 -12.30
CA SER A 14 -10.71 9.41 -12.07
C SER A 14 -9.59 8.38 -12.30
N LEU A 15 -9.80 7.11 -11.96
CA LEU A 15 -8.82 6.03 -12.17
C LEU A 15 -8.59 5.74 -13.66
N SER A 16 -9.65 5.70 -14.47
CA SER A 16 -9.55 5.53 -15.93
C SER A 16 -8.85 6.71 -16.60
N GLY A 17 -9.13 7.94 -16.17
CA GLY A 17 -8.39 9.14 -16.57
C GLY A 17 -6.92 9.08 -16.14
N CYS A 18 -6.63 8.61 -14.93
CA CYS A 18 -5.27 8.55 -14.40
C CYS A 18 -4.38 7.53 -15.14
N GLN A 19 -4.94 6.36 -15.54
CA GLN A 19 -4.21 5.36 -16.33
C GLN A 19 -3.75 5.92 -17.68
N SER A 20 -4.63 6.62 -18.38
CA SER A 20 -4.33 7.18 -19.71
C SER A 20 -3.32 8.35 -19.65
N VAL A 21 -3.34 9.13 -18.56
CA VAL A 21 -2.50 10.34 -18.41
C VAL A 21 -1.14 10.03 -17.78
N TRP A 22 -1.08 9.25 -16.71
CA TRP A 22 0.14 9.16 -15.88
C TRP A 22 1.01 7.94 -16.17
N ILE A 23 0.44 6.87 -16.72
CA ILE A 23 1.07 5.54 -16.74
C ILE A 23 1.29 4.94 -18.15
N PRO A 24 1.38 5.68 -19.28
CA PRO A 24 1.93 5.07 -20.49
C PRO A 24 3.48 4.96 -20.36
N THR A 25 4.02 3.74 -20.23
CA THR A 25 5.46 3.46 -20.47
C THR A 25 5.85 3.82 -21.91
N LYS A 26 4.86 3.92 -22.80
CA LYS A 26 5.00 4.38 -24.18
C LYS A 26 5.10 5.91 -24.32
N ARG A 27 5.01 6.72 -23.26
CA ARG A 27 5.25 8.17 -23.38
C ARG A 27 6.70 8.46 -23.76
N PRO A 28 6.97 9.47 -24.60
CA PRO A 28 8.33 9.80 -25.06
C PRO A 28 9.31 10.13 -23.92
N ARG A 29 8.82 10.54 -22.73
CA ARG A 29 9.64 10.84 -21.55
C ARG A 29 10.51 9.66 -21.12
N TRP A 30 9.99 8.44 -21.06
CA TRP A 30 10.75 7.26 -20.61
C TRP A 30 11.75 6.74 -21.66
N ARG A 31 11.58 7.17 -22.91
CA ARG A 31 12.47 6.89 -24.04
C ARG A 31 13.44 8.05 -24.33
N ASN A 32 13.46 9.07 -23.47
CA ASN A 32 14.35 10.20 -23.64
C ASN A 32 15.81 9.76 -23.42
N SER A 33 16.65 9.97 -24.44
CA SER A 33 18.07 9.63 -24.43
C SER A 33 18.83 10.29 -23.28
N ILE A 34 18.48 11.53 -22.92
CA ILE A 34 19.13 12.27 -21.82
C ILE A 34 18.86 11.57 -20.48
N LEU A 35 17.62 11.14 -20.24
CA LEU A 35 17.27 10.46 -18.99
C LEU A 35 17.94 9.10 -18.89
N ILE A 36 17.94 8.32 -19.98
CA ILE A 36 18.59 7.02 -20.03
C ILE A 36 20.10 7.16 -19.83
N GLY A 37 20.75 8.11 -20.52
CA GLY A 37 22.19 8.35 -20.38
C GLY A 37 22.62 8.79 -18.98
N ARG A 38 21.74 9.47 -18.22
CA ARG A 38 22.02 9.90 -16.84
C ARG A 38 21.74 8.85 -15.76
N SER A 39 21.00 7.80 -16.08
CA SER A 39 20.46 6.88 -15.05
C SER A 39 20.81 5.41 -15.25
N LYS A 40 21.17 5.00 -16.47
CA LYS A 40 21.61 3.64 -16.77
C LYS A 40 23.04 3.44 -16.26
N GLY A 41 23.29 2.35 -15.53
CA GLY A 41 24.59 2.04 -14.93
C GLY A 41 24.99 2.90 -13.73
N VAL A 42 24.10 3.77 -13.22
CA VAL A 42 24.38 4.60 -12.04
C VAL A 42 23.86 3.92 -10.78
N ALA A 43 24.72 3.89 -9.74
CA ALA A 43 24.44 3.25 -8.45
C ALA A 43 23.93 1.81 -8.61
N ALA A 44 24.65 1.06 -9.46
CA ALA A 44 24.42 -0.34 -9.74
C ALA A 44 24.90 -1.21 -8.58
N TYR A 45 24.10 -2.20 -8.19
CA TYR A 45 24.50 -3.21 -7.21
C TYR A 45 23.85 -4.56 -7.51
N ASN A 46 24.44 -5.61 -6.96
CA ASN A 46 24.03 -6.99 -7.11
C ASN A 46 23.10 -7.46 -5.98
N ALA A 47 22.45 -8.61 -6.19
CA ALA A 47 21.57 -9.23 -5.19
C ALA A 47 22.27 -9.51 -3.84
N LYS A 48 23.55 -9.93 -3.85
CA LYS A 48 24.31 -10.22 -2.63
C LYS A 48 24.56 -8.95 -1.80
N GLU A 49 25.00 -7.88 -2.46
CA GLU A 49 25.25 -6.57 -1.84
C GLU A 49 23.94 -5.98 -1.28
N ALA A 50 22.85 -6.11 -2.03
CA ALA A 50 21.52 -5.68 -1.62
C ALA A 50 21.05 -6.33 -0.31
N LEU A 51 21.33 -7.64 -0.15
CA LEU A 51 20.98 -8.40 1.05
C LEU A 51 21.90 -8.05 2.23
N GLU A 52 23.20 -7.87 1.99
CA GLU A 52 24.17 -7.47 3.02
C GLU A 52 23.83 -6.10 3.61
N TRP A 53 23.38 -5.15 2.79
CA TRP A 53 22.93 -3.82 3.24
C TRP A 53 21.51 -3.80 3.82
N GLY A 54 20.79 -4.92 3.79
CA GLY A 54 19.40 -4.99 4.25
C GLY A 54 18.44 -4.13 3.42
N THR A 55 18.71 -3.93 2.13
CA THR A 55 17.80 -3.17 1.26
C THR A 55 16.52 -3.96 0.99
N THR A 56 15.37 -3.26 0.98
CA THR A 56 14.05 -3.89 0.81
C THR A 56 13.21 -3.18 -0.27
N GLY A 57 12.09 -3.79 -0.63
CA GLY A 57 11.15 -3.26 -1.62
C GLY A 57 11.72 -3.18 -3.04
N ALA A 58 11.50 -2.05 -3.72
CA ALA A 58 11.90 -1.88 -5.12
C ALA A 58 13.41 -1.99 -5.34
N GLY A 59 14.23 -1.66 -4.32
CA GLY A 59 15.67 -1.80 -4.39
C GLY A 59 16.11 -3.27 -4.49
N LEU A 60 15.46 -4.15 -3.72
CA LEU A 60 15.70 -5.60 -3.74
C LEU A 60 15.04 -6.26 -4.96
N ARG A 61 13.84 -5.82 -5.33
CA ARG A 61 13.15 -6.36 -6.51
C ARG A 61 13.85 -6.00 -7.82
N ALA A 62 14.58 -4.89 -7.88
CA ALA A 62 15.42 -4.53 -9.02
C ALA A 62 16.56 -5.52 -9.29
N THR A 63 17.08 -6.20 -8.26
CA THR A 63 18.12 -7.23 -8.42
C THR A 63 17.58 -8.59 -8.82
N GLY A 64 16.28 -8.69 -9.10
CA GLY A 64 15.62 -9.93 -9.53
C GLY A 64 15.11 -10.82 -8.37
N ILE A 65 15.33 -10.42 -7.12
CA ILE A 65 14.76 -11.12 -5.97
C ILE A 65 13.28 -10.70 -5.81
N GLY A 66 12.36 -11.62 -6.08
CA GLY A 66 10.91 -11.41 -5.98
C GLY A 66 10.36 -11.42 -4.55
N PHE A 67 10.96 -10.65 -3.65
CA PHE A 67 10.52 -10.57 -2.25
C PHE A 67 9.55 -9.39 -2.04
N ASP A 68 8.35 -9.67 -1.53
CA ASP A 68 7.32 -8.69 -1.18
C ASP A 68 6.51 -9.20 0.02
N VAL A 69 6.41 -8.40 1.08
CA VAL A 69 5.70 -8.79 2.30
C VAL A 69 4.22 -9.05 2.04
N ARG A 70 3.60 -8.37 1.06
CA ARG A 70 2.15 -8.51 0.79
C ARG A 70 1.76 -9.89 0.28
N LYS A 71 2.67 -10.61 -0.39
CA LYS A 71 2.46 -12.00 -0.83
C LYS A 71 3.09 -13.01 0.13
N TRP A 72 4.22 -12.68 0.75
CA TRP A 72 4.91 -13.61 1.66
C TRP A 72 4.21 -13.73 3.03
N ARG A 73 3.83 -12.59 3.61
CA ARG A 73 3.06 -12.51 4.87
C ARG A 73 1.90 -11.53 4.66
N PRO A 74 0.85 -11.98 3.95
CA PRO A 74 -0.30 -11.13 3.67
C PRO A 74 -0.94 -10.56 4.94
N TYR A 75 -1.42 -9.32 4.82
CA TYR A 75 -2.14 -8.59 5.87
C TYR A 75 -3.34 -7.88 5.25
N SER A 76 -4.31 -7.46 6.07
CA SER A 76 -5.47 -6.65 5.63
C SER A 76 -6.21 -7.18 4.38
N GLY A 77 -6.21 -8.49 4.13
CA GLY A 77 -6.90 -9.10 3.00
C GLY A 77 -6.18 -9.04 1.65
N TYR A 78 -4.87 -8.76 1.60
CA TYR A 78 -4.09 -8.78 0.34
C TYR A 78 -4.07 -10.15 -0.38
N GLU A 79 -4.46 -11.22 0.30
CA GLU A 79 -4.64 -12.58 -0.25
C GLU A 79 -5.73 -12.65 -1.31
N ASN A 80 -6.74 -11.79 -1.19
CA ASN A 80 -7.93 -11.81 -2.05
C ASN A 80 -7.74 -11.00 -3.35
N PHE A 81 -6.58 -10.37 -3.54
CA PHE A 81 -6.30 -9.53 -4.70
C PHE A 81 -5.29 -10.17 -5.65
N ASP A 82 -5.61 -10.07 -6.94
CA ASP A 82 -4.79 -10.55 -8.05
C ASP A 82 -3.89 -9.43 -8.55
N PHE A 83 -2.64 -9.45 -8.09
CA PHE A 83 -1.58 -8.56 -8.56
C PHE A 83 -0.27 -9.32 -8.73
N GLU A 84 0.54 -8.84 -9.66
CA GLU A 84 1.86 -9.37 -9.95
C GLU A 84 2.93 -8.48 -9.32
N ILE A 85 4.03 -9.09 -8.88
CA ILE A 85 5.17 -8.35 -8.32
C ILE A 85 6.17 -8.14 -9.45
N PRO A 86 6.41 -6.89 -9.90
CA PRO A 86 7.39 -6.64 -10.94
C PRO A 86 8.80 -6.86 -10.38
N THR A 87 9.60 -7.64 -11.09
CA THR A 87 11.00 -7.94 -10.77
C THR A 87 11.93 -7.48 -11.88
N GLY A 88 13.13 -7.03 -11.52
CA GLY A 88 14.16 -6.60 -12.45
C GLY A 88 14.98 -7.75 -13.04
N GLY A 89 15.88 -7.42 -13.96
CA GLY A 89 16.70 -8.38 -14.71
C GLY A 89 18.02 -8.79 -14.05
N GLY A 90 18.19 -8.61 -12.73
CA GLY A 90 19.36 -9.09 -11.98
C GLY A 90 20.28 -7.99 -11.43
N ILE A 91 20.61 -7.00 -12.24
CA ILE A 91 21.43 -5.85 -11.83
C ILE A 91 20.52 -4.65 -11.62
N SER A 92 20.56 -4.05 -10.42
CA SER A 92 19.70 -2.92 -10.11
C SER A 92 20.37 -1.59 -10.45
N ASP A 93 19.86 -0.90 -11.45
CA ASP A 93 20.28 0.48 -11.77
C ASP A 93 19.25 1.49 -11.27
N CYS A 94 19.64 2.77 -11.20
CA CYS A 94 18.71 3.89 -11.01
C CYS A 94 17.54 3.84 -12.00
N TYR A 95 17.81 3.56 -13.28
CA TYR A 95 16.75 3.45 -14.30
C TYR A 95 15.79 2.28 -14.02
N THR A 96 16.33 1.09 -13.71
CA THR A 96 15.54 -0.12 -13.42
C THR A 96 14.60 0.09 -12.23
N ARG A 97 15.07 0.74 -11.16
CA ARG A 97 14.23 1.08 -9.99
C ARG A 97 13.06 1.99 -10.34
N VAL A 98 13.29 3.00 -11.19
CA VAL A 98 12.23 3.91 -11.62
C VAL A 98 11.22 3.17 -12.50
N MET A 99 11.67 2.33 -13.43
CA MET A 99 10.77 1.53 -14.26
C MET A 99 9.92 0.57 -13.41
N LEU A 100 10.52 -0.08 -12.41
CA LEU A 100 9.76 -0.91 -11.46
C LEU A 100 8.69 -0.12 -10.69
N LYS A 101 8.99 1.12 -10.27
CA LYS A 101 7.99 1.98 -9.62
C LYS A 101 6.81 2.28 -10.55
N VAL A 102 7.07 2.48 -11.84
CA VAL A 102 5.99 2.69 -12.83
C VAL A 102 5.13 1.42 -12.97
N GLU A 103 5.73 0.23 -12.98
CA GLU A 103 4.97 -1.02 -12.99
C GLU A 103 4.17 -1.24 -11.70
N GLU A 104 4.74 -0.90 -10.54
CA GLU A 104 4.01 -0.95 -9.26
C GLU A 104 2.78 -0.03 -9.24
N LEU A 105 2.86 1.14 -9.87
CA LEU A 105 1.70 2.03 -10.00
C LEU A 105 0.58 1.34 -10.80
N ARG A 106 0.90 0.58 -11.84
CA ARG A 106 -0.13 -0.20 -12.59
C ARG A 106 -0.79 -1.25 -11.72
N GLN A 107 0.03 -2.01 -10.99
CA GLN A 107 -0.48 -3.06 -10.11
C GLN A 107 -1.30 -2.45 -8.96
N SER A 108 -0.90 -1.29 -8.45
CA SER A 108 -1.67 -0.54 -7.44
C SER A 108 -3.04 -0.11 -7.98
N LEU A 109 -3.10 0.38 -9.22
CA LEU A 109 -4.38 0.70 -9.86
C LEU A 109 -5.25 -0.52 -10.12
N ARG A 110 -4.64 -1.67 -10.47
CA ARG A 110 -5.35 -2.94 -10.63
C ARG A 110 -5.98 -3.40 -9.31
N ILE A 111 -5.25 -3.28 -8.19
CA ILE A 111 -5.78 -3.56 -6.85
C ILE A 111 -6.94 -2.61 -6.54
N LEU A 112 -6.80 -1.31 -6.79
CA LEU A 112 -7.87 -0.34 -6.54
C LEU A 112 -9.14 -0.67 -7.35
N GLN A 113 -9.02 -1.09 -8.60
CA GLN A 113 -10.16 -1.51 -9.40
C GLN A 113 -10.85 -2.73 -8.79
N GLN A 114 -10.08 -3.77 -8.41
CA GLN A 114 -10.62 -4.95 -7.74
C GLN A 114 -11.29 -4.62 -6.39
N CYS A 115 -10.73 -3.69 -5.62
CA CYS A 115 -11.33 -3.22 -4.37
C CYS A 115 -12.67 -2.53 -4.60
N LEU A 116 -12.82 -1.76 -5.69
CA LEU A 116 -14.07 -1.07 -6.02
C LEU A 116 -15.14 -2.07 -6.47
N ASP A 117 -14.75 -3.06 -7.28
CA ASP A 117 -15.68 -4.06 -7.82
C ASP A 117 -16.14 -5.06 -6.75
N ASN A 118 -15.29 -5.37 -5.76
CA ASN A 118 -15.55 -6.36 -4.71
C ASN A 118 -15.80 -5.73 -3.33
N MET A 119 -16.26 -4.48 -3.25
CA MET A 119 -16.47 -3.80 -1.96
C MET A 119 -17.67 -4.40 -1.21
N PRO A 120 -17.48 -5.07 -0.06
CA PRO A 120 -18.62 -5.57 0.71
C PRO A 120 -19.32 -4.42 1.44
N GLU A 121 -20.62 -4.56 1.65
CA GLU A 121 -21.37 -3.69 2.53
C GLU A 121 -21.14 -4.09 3.99
N GLY A 122 -21.04 -3.10 4.89
CA GLY A 122 -20.86 -3.36 6.31
C GLY A 122 -20.31 -2.17 7.09
N PRO A 123 -20.16 -2.31 8.42
CA PRO A 123 -19.50 -1.32 9.25
C PRO A 123 -18.01 -1.24 8.90
N PHE A 124 -17.48 -0.02 8.77
CA PHE A 124 -16.06 0.23 8.49
C PHE A 124 -15.19 0.33 9.75
N LYS A 125 -15.81 0.28 10.94
CA LYS A 125 -15.17 0.34 12.25
C LYS A 125 -15.38 -1.00 12.96
N ALA A 126 -14.41 -1.39 13.78
CA ALA A 126 -14.57 -2.53 14.66
C ALA A 126 -15.61 -2.22 15.75
N ASP A 127 -16.50 -3.17 16.04
CA ASP A 127 -17.49 -3.08 17.12
C ASP A 127 -16.86 -3.44 18.48
N HIS A 128 -15.64 -2.97 18.74
CA HIS A 128 -14.92 -3.26 19.99
C HIS A 128 -14.75 -1.99 20.84
N PRO A 129 -15.21 -2.00 22.11
CA PRO A 129 -15.30 -0.79 22.95
C PRO A 129 -13.94 -0.20 23.32
N LEU A 130 -12.86 -0.98 23.28
CA LEU A 130 -11.50 -0.50 23.58
C LEU A 130 -10.82 0.19 22.39
N THR A 131 -11.27 -0.09 21.16
CA THR A 131 -10.48 0.25 19.97
C THR A 131 -11.01 1.47 19.28
N THR A 132 -12.33 1.58 19.10
CA THR A 132 -12.92 2.64 18.29
C THR A 132 -14.02 3.36 19.06
N PRO A 133 -14.02 4.71 19.06
CA PRO A 133 -15.09 5.43 19.71
C PRO A 133 -16.42 5.12 19.00
N PRO A 134 -17.50 4.91 19.77
CA PRO A 134 -18.81 4.60 19.22
C PRO A 134 -19.32 5.72 18.31
N PRO A 135 -20.24 5.41 17.39
CA PRO A 135 -20.84 6.43 16.53
C PRO A 135 -21.57 7.49 17.36
N LYS A 136 -21.44 8.76 16.96
CA LYS A 136 -21.98 9.92 17.70
C LYS A 136 -23.47 9.80 18.00
N GLU A 137 -24.24 9.25 17.07
CA GLU A 137 -25.69 9.07 17.21
C GLU A 137 -26.04 8.17 18.42
N ARG A 138 -25.28 7.09 18.64
CA ARG A 138 -25.51 6.17 19.76
C ARG A 138 -25.05 6.77 21.10
N THR A 139 -23.96 7.54 21.08
CA THR A 139 -23.39 8.14 22.31
C THR A 139 -24.33 9.08 23.05
N LEU A 140 -25.27 9.72 22.35
CA LEU A 140 -26.21 10.66 22.95
C LEU A 140 -27.45 9.97 23.56
N GLN A 141 -27.67 8.69 23.24
CA GLN A 141 -28.88 7.95 23.62
C GLN A 141 -28.60 6.88 24.68
N HIS A 142 -27.42 6.26 24.67
CA HIS A 142 -27.08 5.15 25.56
C HIS A 142 -25.92 5.50 26.49
N ILE A 143 -26.17 5.37 27.80
CA ILE A 143 -25.18 5.64 28.86
C ILE A 143 -23.93 4.77 28.68
N GLU A 144 -24.09 3.49 28.32
CA GLU A 144 -22.98 2.54 28.14
C GLU A 144 -21.97 3.03 27.10
N THR A 145 -22.46 3.50 25.95
CA THR A 145 -21.60 4.03 24.87
C THR A 145 -20.92 5.36 25.25
N LEU A 146 -21.53 6.13 26.15
CA LEU A 146 -20.96 7.39 26.63
C LEU A 146 -19.80 7.13 27.60
N ILE A 147 -19.94 6.15 28.49
CA ILE A 147 -18.86 5.73 29.41
C ILE A 147 -17.65 5.26 28.61
N THR A 148 -17.84 4.38 27.62
CA THR A 148 -16.72 3.89 26.79
C THR A 148 -16.04 5.01 26.01
N HIS A 149 -16.82 5.96 25.47
CA HIS A 149 -16.27 7.13 24.78
C HIS A 149 -15.44 8.02 25.72
N PHE A 150 -15.95 8.30 26.92
CA PHE A 150 -15.25 9.13 27.90
C PHE A 150 -13.93 8.48 28.34
N LEU A 151 -13.96 7.21 28.75
CA LEU A 151 -12.76 6.48 29.18
C LEU A 151 -11.70 6.41 28.07
N GLN A 152 -12.12 6.16 26.82
CA GLN A 152 -11.22 6.05 25.69
C GLN A 152 -10.54 7.39 25.34
N VAL A 153 -11.26 8.52 25.42
CA VAL A 153 -10.71 9.84 25.10
C VAL A 153 -9.85 10.39 26.25
N SER A 154 -10.24 10.14 27.50
CA SER A 154 -9.51 10.66 28.66
C SER A 154 -8.28 9.83 29.01
N TRP A 155 -8.42 8.51 29.12
CA TRP A 155 -7.36 7.63 29.63
C TRP A 155 -6.78 6.72 28.54
N GLY A 156 -7.58 6.36 27.54
CA GLY A 156 -7.20 5.40 26.51
C GLY A 156 -7.36 3.94 26.95
N PRO A 157 -7.24 2.99 26.01
CA PRO A 157 -7.36 1.57 26.33
C PRO A 157 -6.14 1.07 27.11
N VAL A 158 -6.39 0.22 28.11
CA VAL A 158 -5.33 -0.50 28.83
C VAL A 158 -4.88 -1.68 27.97
N MET A 159 -3.68 -1.59 27.41
CA MET A 159 -3.07 -2.67 26.63
C MET A 159 -2.36 -3.66 27.58
N PRO A 160 -2.51 -4.99 27.38
CA PRO A 160 -1.76 -5.96 28.14
C PRO A 160 -0.25 -5.80 27.87
N ALA A 161 0.58 -6.03 28.89
CA ALA A 161 2.02 -5.99 28.73
C ALA A 161 2.49 -7.13 27.82
N ASN A 162 2.88 -6.79 26.60
CA ASN A 162 3.43 -7.72 25.61
C ASN A 162 4.27 -6.95 24.58
N GLU A 163 5.07 -7.67 23.80
CA GLU A 163 5.78 -7.13 22.64
C GLU A 163 5.14 -7.60 21.34
N SER A 164 5.15 -6.76 20.31
CA SER A 164 4.56 -7.12 19.01
C SER A 164 5.34 -6.47 17.88
N PHE A 165 5.80 -7.28 16.93
CA PHE A 165 6.48 -6.79 15.74
C PHE A 165 5.59 -6.95 14.50
N GLN A 166 5.24 -5.83 13.88
CA GLN A 166 4.43 -5.84 12.66
C GLN A 166 5.16 -5.15 11.51
N MET A 167 5.29 -5.86 10.39
CA MET A 167 5.89 -5.37 9.16
C MET A 167 4.81 -5.07 8.12
N VAL A 168 5.00 -4.00 7.37
CA VAL A 168 4.14 -3.57 6.27
C VAL A 168 5.04 -3.21 5.09
N GLU A 169 4.64 -3.60 3.88
CA GLU A 169 5.33 -3.14 2.67
C GLU A 169 4.87 -1.71 2.36
N ALA A 170 5.67 -0.73 2.77
CA ALA A 170 5.47 0.66 2.39
C ALA A 170 6.00 0.91 0.95
N THR A 171 5.67 2.06 0.39
CA THR A 171 6.15 2.45 -0.95
C THR A 171 7.68 2.52 -1.06
N LYS A 172 8.41 2.65 0.05
CA LYS A 172 9.88 2.67 0.06
C LYS A 172 10.51 1.29 0.30
N GLY A 173 9.75 0.32 0.80
CA GLY A 173 10.23 -0.98 1.26
C GLY A 173 9.54 -1.37 2.56
N ILE A 174 10.15 -2.29 3.31
CA ILE A 174 9.57 -2.79 4.55
C ILE A 174 9.65 -1.70 5.62
N ASN A 175 8.50 -1.32 6.15
CA ASN A 175 8.39 -0.49 7.35
C ASN A 175 7.84 -1.35 8.48
N SER A 176 8.50 -1.34 9.63
CA SER A 176 8.14 -2.18 10.75
C SER A 176 8.11 -1.40 12.04
N TYR A 177 7.14 -1.73 12.88
CA TYR A 177 7.01 -1.23 14.25
C TYR A 177 7.20 -2.39 15.21
N TYR A 178 8.03 -2.18 16.24
CA TYR A 178 8.28 -3.08 17.36
C TYR A 178 7.68 -2.45 18.62
#